data_AF-A0A9C8SUV9-F1
#
_entry.id   AF-A0A9C8SUV9-F1
#
_cell.length_a   1.000
_cell.length_b   1.000
_cell.length_c   1.000
_cell.angle_alpha   90.00
_cell.angle_beta   90.00
_cell.angle_gamma   90.00
#
_symmetry.space_group_name_H-M   'P 1'
#
loop_
_entity.id
_entity.type
_entity.pdbx_description
1 polymer ?
#
loop_
_entity_poly.entity_id
_entity_poly.type
_entity_poly.pdbx_seq_one_letter_code
_entity_poly.pdbx_strand_id
1 'polypeptide(L)'
;MISIARNNLFLSVLLNFLIWGSGYIYKGERAVFGWLLILGYILVHWYALFVLGFEAISYPYSVVLLGHIIISMGLAYDVSRR
;
A
#
# COMPACT_ATOMS: atom_id res chain seq x y z
N MET A 1 28.64 11.43 -3.09
CA MET A 1 27.91 10.27 -3.63
C MET A 1 27.52 9.38 -2.46
N ILE A 2 26.30 9.50 -1.94
CA ILE A 2 25.79 8.57 -0.93
C ILE A 2 25.54 7.28 -1.69
N SER A 3 26.42 6.30 -1.50
CA SER A 3 26.20 4.91 -1.90
C SER A 3 24.93 4.45 -1.20
N ILE A 4 23.79 4.55 -1.90
CA ILE A 4 22.53 3.92 -1.53
C ILE A 4 22.87 2.45 -1.39
N ALA A 5 23.06 2.01 -0.14
CA ALA A 5 23.38 0.66 0.22
C ALA A 5 22.46 -0.28 -0.56
N ARG A 6 23.00 -1.37 -1.10
CA ARG A 6 22.20 -2.45 -1.71
C ARG A 6 20.99 -2.68 -0.83
N ASN A 7 19.79 -2.33 -1.31
CA ASN A 7 18.56 -2.44 -0.54
C ASN A 7 18.47 -3.87 -0.01
N ASN A 8 18.50 -4.02 1.32
CA ASN A 8 18.55 -5.33 1.95
C ASN A 8 17.24 -6.06 1.67
N LEU A 9 17.31 -7.21 0.99
CA LEU A 9 16.12 -8.00 0.64
C LEU A 9 15.32 -8.38 1.88
N PHE A 10 15.99 -8.76 2.97
CA PHE A 10 15.34 -9.08 4.23
C PHE A 10 14.58 -7.89 4.79
N LEU A 11 15.18 -6.69 4.75
CA LEU A 11 14.52 -5.47 5.20
C LEU A 11 13.32 -5.11 4.30
N SER A 12 13.44 -5.28 2.98
CA SER A 12 12.33 -5.09 2.05
C SER A 12 11.16 -6.04 2.35
N VAL A 13 11.44 -7.32 2.62
CA VAL A 13 10.41 -8.30 3.01
C VAL A 13 9.77 -7.91 4.34
N LEU A 14 10.57 -7.57 5.35
CA LEU A 14 10.08 -7.15 6.66
C LEU A 14 9.17 -5.92 6.55
N LEU A 15 9.60 -4.91 5.77
CA LEU A 15 8.80 -3.72 5.51
C LEU A 15 7.46 -4.07 4.85
N ASN A 16 7.47 -4.90 3.81
CA ASN A 16 6.24 -5.36 3.16
C ASN A 16 5.34 -6.21 4.08
N PHE A 17 5.90 -6.94 5.04
CA PHE A 17 5.12 -7.70 6.03
C PHE A 17 4.41 -6.79 7.02
N LEU A 18 5.06 -5.71 7.46
CA LEU A 18 4.50 -4.75 8.42
C LEU A 18 3.54 -3.76 7.75
N ILE A 19 3.91 -3.24 6.59
CA ILE A 19 3.15 -2.25 5.82
C ILE A 19 3.20 -2.64 4.35
N TRP A 20 2.09 -3.15 3.83
CA TRP A 20 1.99 -3.55 2.43
C TRP A 20 2.41 -2.43 1.49
N GLY A 21 3.25 -2.74 0.51
CA GLY A 21 3.74 -1.77 -0.48
C GLY A 21 5.06 -1.11 -0.12
N SER A 22 5.38 -0.95 1.17
CA SER A 22 6.55 -0.20 1.63
C SER A 22 7.89 -0.85 1.25
N GLY A 23 7.95 -2.18 1.22
CA GLY A 23 9.15 -2.92 0.79
C GLY A 23 9.45 -2.75 -0.69
N TYR A 24 8.41 -2.63 -1.53
CA TYR A 24 8.57 -2.35 -2.97
C TYR A 24 9.08 -0.93 -3.23
N ILE A 25 8.64 0.04 -2.42
CA ILE A 25 9.14 1.42 -2.47
C ILE A 25 10.59 1.46 -2.01
N TYR A 26 10.92 0.82 -0.88
CA TYR A 26 12.28 0.74 -0.37
C TYR A 26 13.25 0.16 -1.39
N LYS A 27 12.88 -0.96 -2.05
CA LYS A 27 13.74 -1.60 -3.06
C LYS A 27 13.86 -0.79 -4.36
N GLY A 28 12.87 0.05 -4.68
CA GLY A 28 12.82 0.89 -5.88
C GLY A 28 12.36 0.19 -7.16
N GLU A 29 12.40 -1.14 -7.23
CA GLU A 29 12.09 -1.92 -8.44
C GLU A 29 10.61 -1.86 -8.86
N ARG A 30 9.68 -1.68 -7.90
CA ARG A 30 8.22 -1.64 -8.15
C ARG A 30 7.55 -0.53 -7.34
N ALA A 31 8.20 0.62 -7.26
CA ALA A 31 7.78 1.72 -6.38
C ALA A 31 6.34 2.20 -6.66
N VAL A 32 5.93 2.29 -7.94
CA VAL A 32 4.56 2.69 -8.31
C VAL A 32 3.52 1.70 -7.79
N PHE A 33 3.77 0.40 -7.95
CA PHE A 33 2.91 -0.65 -7.39
C PHE A 33 2.85 -0.56 -5.86
N GLY A 34 3.99 -0.34 -5.21
CA GLY A 34 4.06 -0.16 -3.76
C GLY A 34 3.23 1.02 -3.26
N TRP A 35 3.29 2.16 -3.96
CA TRP A 35 2.47 3.34 -3.63
C TRP A 35 0.98 3.07 -3.78
N LEU A 36 0.57 2.39 -4.86
CA LEU A 36 -0.84 2.03 -5.06
C LEU A 36 -1.35 1.07 -3.99
N LEU A 37 -0.53 0.10 -3.55
CA LEU A 37 -0.88 -0.77 -2.43
C LEU A 37 -1.06 -0.01 -1.12
N ILE A 38 -0.15 0.90 -0.78
CA ILE A 38 -0.25 1.71 0.44
C ILE A 38 -1.51 2.57 0.40
N LEU A 39 -1.72 3.31 -0.70
CA LEU A 39 -2.88 4.20 -0.85
C LEU A 39 -4.20 3.43 -0.77
N GLY A 40 -4.29 2.30 -1.49
CA GLY A 40 -5.45 1.43 -1.44
C GLY A 40 -5.69 0.86 -0.05
N TYR A 41 -4.65 0.38 0.64
CA TYR A 41 -4.75 -0.12 2.01
C TYR A 41 -5.25 0.94 2.99
N ILE A 42 -4.71 2.17 2.91
CA ILE A 42 -5.15 3.30 3.72
C ILE A 42 -6.64 3.58 3.50
N LEU A 43 -7.11 3.61 2.25
CA LEU A 43 -8.53 3.89 1.96
C LEU A 43 -9.46 2.75 2.41
N VAL A 44 -9.06 1.49 2.24
CA VAL A 44 -9.83 0.34 2.73
C VAL A 44 -9.97 0.37 4.25
N HIS A 45 -8.89 0.72 4.95
CA HIS A 45 -8.84 0.68 6.41
C HIS A 45 -8.99 2.06 7.07
N TRP A 46 -9.32 3.10 6.30
CA TRP A 46 -9.27 4.49 6.77
C TRP A 46 -10.11 4.68 8.03
N TYR A 47 -11.30 4.05 8.06
CA TYR A 47 -12.20 4.13 9.18
C TYR A 47 -11.59 3.49 10.44
N ALA A 48 -10.94 2.33 10.31
CA ALA A 48 -10.26 1.68 11.43
C ALA A 48 -9.01 2.46 11.88
N LEU A 49 -8.32 3.14 10.97
CA LEU A 49 -7.09 3.89 11.24
C LEU A 49 -7.36 5.24 11.90
N PHE A 50 -8.48 5.90 11.58
CA PHE A 50 -8.72 7.30 11.96
C PHE A 50 -10.00 7.52 12.77
N VAL A 51 -10.91 6.55 12.82
CA VAL A 51 -12.19 6.65 13.54
C VAL A 51 -12.22 5.61 14.66
N LEU A 52 -11.48 5.90 15.74
CA LEU A 52 -11.56 5.14 16.99
C LEU A 52 -12.77 5.66 17.80
N GLY A 53 -13.79 4.82 17.95
CA GLY A 53 -14.79 5.00 19.02
C GLY A 53 -16.09 5.73 18.68
N PHE A 54 -16.47 5.88 17.40
CA PHE A 54 -17.80 6.37 17.05
C PHE A 54 -18.72 5.23 16.63
N GLU A 55 -19.93 5.24 17.20
CA GLU A 55 -21.05 4.39 16.83
C GLU A 55 -21.19 4.30 15.32
N ALA A 56 -21.65 3.14 14.83
CA ALA A 56 -21.71 2.69 13.43
C ALA A 56 -22.60 3.56 12.52
N ILE A 57 -22.33 4.86 12.44
CA ILE A 57 -23.00 5.80 11.55
C ILE A 57 -22.32 5.65 10.20
N SER A 58 -22.78 4.63 9.46
CA SER A 58 -22.47 4.33 8.06
C SER A 58 -20.98 4.21 7.72
N TYR A 59 -20.49 2.97 7.68
CA TYR A 59 -19.21 2.67 7.04
C TYR A 59 -19.26 3.13 5.58
N PRO A 60 -18.38 4.05 5.12
CA PRO A 60 -18.48 4.62 3.79
C PRO A 60 -17.96 3.62 2.76
N TYR A 61 -18.81 2.68 2.38
CA TYR A 61 -18.50 1.61 1.43
C TYR A 61 -17.94 2.14 0.10
N SER A 62 -18.27 3.37 -0.29
CA SER A 62 -17.69 4.04 -1.46
C SER A 62 -16.17 4.28 -1.33
N VAL A 63 -15.69 4.66 -0.15
CA VAL A 63 -14.25 4.87 0.12
C VAL A 63 -13.52 3.54 0.11
N VAL A 64 -14.14 2.50 0.67
CA VAL A 64 -13.58 1.14 0.68
C VAL A 64 -13.54 0.58 -0.73
N LEU A 65 -14.60 0.77 -1.53
CA LEU A 65 -14.63 0.39 -2.94
C LEU A 65 -13.53 1.11 -3.73
N LEU A 66 -13.33 2.41 -3.50
CA LEU A 66 -12.24 3.17 -4.11
C LEU A 66 -10.87 2.58 -3.74
N GLY A 67 -10.67 2.22 -2.48
CA GLY A 67 -9.45 1.54 -2.03
C GLY A 67 -9.19 0.23 -2.77
N HIS A 68 -10.22 -0.62 -2.94
CA HIS A 68 -10.11 -1.86 -3.71
C HIS A 68 -9.82 -1.62 -5.19
N ILE A 69 -10.41 -0.58 -5.80
CA ILE A 69 -10.11 -0.17 -7.18
C ILE A 69 -8.63 0.21 -7.30
N ILE A 70 -8.09 1.01 -6.38
CA ILE A 70 -6.67 1.41 -6.41
C ILE A 70 -5.74 0.19 -6.27
N ILE A 71 -6.07 -0.75 -5.37
CA ILE A 71 -5.31 -2.01 -5.25
C ILE A 71 -5.35 -2.78 -6.57
N SER A 72 -6.53 -2.89 -7.18
CA SER A 72 -6.73 -3.58 -8.47
C SER A 72 -5.95 -2.91 -9.60
N MET A 73 -5.90 -1.57 -9.64
CA MET A 73 -5.06 -0.82 -10.56
C MET A 73 -3.57 -1.08 -10.33
N GLY A 74 -3.14 -1.20 -9.06
CA GLY A 74 -1.79 -1.61 -8.72
C GLY A 74 -1.44 -2.98 -9.28
N LEU A 75 -2.30 -3.98 -9.07
CA LEU A 75 -2.11 -5.33 -9.60
C LEU A 75 -2.08 -5.35 -11.14
N ALA A 76 -3.00 -4.63 -11.80
CA ALA A 76 -3.03 -4.52 -13.25
C ALA A 76 -1.79 -3.81 -13.82
N TYR A 77 -1.38 -2.70 -13.19
CA TYR A 77 -0.16 -1.97 -13.54
C TYR A 77 1.06 -2.88 -13.44
N ASP A 78 1.16 -3.64 -12.36
CA ASP A 78 2.27 -4.56 -12.16
C ASP A 78 2.35 -5.62 -13.25
N VAL A 79 1.23 -6.28 -13.57
CA VAL A 79 1.18 -7.26 -14.65
C VAL A 79 1.60 -6.65 -15.98
N SER A 80 1.22 -5.40 -16.26
CA SER A 80 1.56 -4.72 -17.52
C SER A 80 3.02 -4.28 -17.66
N ARG A 81 3.78 -4.24 -16.55
CA ARG A 81 5.14 -3.70 -16.47
C ARG A 81 6.19 -4.74 -16.04
N ARG A 82 5.78 -6.00 -15.91
CA ARG A 82 6.68 -7.16 -15.78
C ARG A 82 7.26 -7.52 -17.14
#